data_AF-A0A4S4KCK5-F1
#
_entry.id   AF-A0A4S4KCK5-F1
#
_cell.length_a   1.000
_cell.length_b   1.000
_cell.length_c   1.000
_cell.angle_alpha   90.00
_cell.angle_beta   90.00
_cell.angle_gamma   90.00
#
_symmetry.space_group_name_H-M   'P 1'
#
loop_
_entity.id
_entity.type
_entity.pdbx_description
1 polymer ?
#
loop_
_entity_poly.entity_id
_entity_poly.type
_entity_poly.pdbx_seq_one_letter_code
_entity_poly.pdbx_strand_id
1 'polypeptide(L)'
;MAFDDLEDDIAVHTWTHPYMTTFDNAAVLGELGWTMEIIHNSTGGRLPKYWRPPYGDADNRVIAIAKEVFGLTTIVWNQDTEDWSIGEAGGTTSDAVHASLTKWLTGPKSPGLIILEHELTTSTVQAFIDAFPMIKGNGWDITSVSELYSSPYQNADGDNGAVTPVTEVVAFDGTVSTSSTNSSGSSSSTTTAAGSASATPSTTSSLSHTTANPTITSS
;
A
#
# COMPACT_ATOMS: atom_id res chain seq x y z
N MET A 1 10.48 -19.52 -8.57
CA MET A 1 9.92 -18.14 -8.46
C MET A 1 10.95 -17.31 -7.72
N ALA A 2 10.91 -15.97 -7.74
CA ALA A 2 11.94 -15.14 -7.08
C ALA A 2 12.29 -15.61 -5.65
N PHE A 3 11.29 -16.02 -4.87
CA PHE A 3 11.48 -16.65 -3.56
C PHE A 3 12.28 -17.98 -3.60
N ASP A 4 11.98 -18.89 -4.51
CA ASP A 4 12.63 -20.21 -4.60
C ASP A 4 14.06 -20.15 -5.16
N ASP A 5 14.37 -19.09 -5.91
CA ASP A 5 15.59 -18.99 -6.71
C ASP A 5 16.60 -17.99 -6.12
N LEU A 6 16.11 -16.87 -5.57
CA LEU A 6 16.93 -15.77 -5.04
C LEU A 6 16.79 -15.59 -3.53
N GLU A 7 15.76 -16.18 -2.92
CA GLU A 7 15.47 -16.07 -1.47
C GLU A 7 15.37 -14.60 -1.01
N ASP A 8 14.80 -13.75 -1.85
CA ASP A 8 14.59 -12.34 -1.53
C ASP A 8 13.41 -12.13 -0.58
N ASP A 9 13.49 -11.09 0.26
CA ASP A 9 12.46 -10.75 1.22
C ASP A 9 11.15 -10.28 0.55
N ILE A 10 10.04 -10.92 0.90
CA ILE A 10 8.71 -10.56 0.38
C ILE A 10 7.88 -9.86 1.45
N ALA A 11 7.34 -8.69 1.10
CA ALA A 11 6.47 -7.86 1.94
C ALA A 11 5.14 -7.55 1.26
N VAL A 12 4.15 -7.09 2.04
CA VAL A 12 2.81 -6.79 1.54
C VAL A 12 2.76 -5.42 0.85
N HIS A 13 2.10 -5.35 -0.31
CA HIS A 13 1.81 -4.09 -1.02
C HIS A 13 0.33 -3.96 -1.41
N THR A 14 -0.57 -4.39 -0.53
CA THR A 14 -2.03 -4.45 -0.74
C THR A 14 -2.45 -5.39 -1.88
N TRP A 15 -3.76 -5.53 -2.13
CA TRP A 15 -4.30 -6.44 -3.15
C TRP A 15 -4.62 -5.69 -4.44
N THR A 16 -5.24 -4.51 -4.35
CA THR A 16 -5.70 -3.72 -5.49
C THR A 16 -4.95 -2.40 -5.68
N HIS A 17 -3.95 -2.11 -4.85
CA HIS A 17 -3.19 -0.86 -4.86
C HIS A 17 -4.05 0.42 -4.66
N PRO A 18 -4.95 0.49 -3.65
CA PRO A 18 -5.78 1.68 -3.42
C PRO A 18 -5.09 2.72 -2.55
N TYR A 19 -5.64 3.95 -2.54
CA TYR A 19 -5.40 4.89 -1.45
C TYR A 19 -6.07 4.36 -0.17
N MET A 20 -5.28 3.76 0.72
CA MET A 20 -5.76 3.04 1.90
C MET A 20 -6.58 3.91 2.85
N THR A 21 -6.31 5.22 2.93
CA THR A 21 -7.05 6.14 3.80
C THR A 21 -8.48 6.37 3.34
N THR A 22 -8.79 6.10 2.06
CA THR A 22 -10.15 6.21 1.50
C THR A 22 -11.05 5.04 1.86
N PHE A 23 -10.47 3.93 2.34
CA PHE A 23 -11.17 2.69 2.65
C PHE A 23 -11.61 2.63 4.11
N ASP A 24 -12.77 2.00 4.34
CA ASP A 24 -13.19 1.61 5.69
C ASP A 24 -12.30 0.50 6.27
N ASN A 25 -12.50 0.17 7.55
CA ASN A 25 -11.64 -0.80 8.22
C ASN A 25 -11.75 -2.20 7.62
N ALA A 26 -12.93 -2.63 7.17
CA ALA A 26 -13.11 -3.96 6.60
C ALA A 26 -12.40 -4.09 5.25
N ALA A 27 -12.45 -3.04 4.42
CA ALA A 27 -11.73 -3.01 3.16
C ALA A 27 -10.20 -2.95 3.38
N VAL A 28 -9.71 -2.18 4.35
CA VAL A 28 -8.28 -2.21 4.75
C VAL A 28 -7.84 -3.61 5.18
N LEU A 29 -8.66 -4.32 5.97
CA LEU A 29 -8.38 -5.70 6.36
C LEU A 29 -8.28 -6.63 5.15
N GLY A 30 -9.18 -6.50 4.17
CA GLY A 30 -9.16 -7.30 2.95
C GLY A 30 -7.90 -7.07 2.11
N GLU A 31 -7.52 -5.81 1.92
CA GLU A 31 -6.33 -5.42 1.15
C GLU A 31 -5.03 -5.99 1.72
N LEU A 32 -4.90 -6.01 3.05
CA LEU A 32 -3.72 -6.57 3.72
C LEU A 32 -3.79 -8.09 3.82
N GLY A 33 -4.94 -8.62 4.26
CA GLY A 33 -5.11 -10.04 4.56
C GLY A 33 -4.98 -10.94 3.34
N TRP A 34 -5.59 -10.59 2.20
CA TRP A 34 -5.47 -11.41 0.98
C TRP A 34 -4.04 -11.45 0.43
N THR A 35 -3.32 -10.34 0.50
CA THR A 35 -1.93 -10.29 0.09
C THR A 35 -1.03 -11.07 1.06
N MET A 36 -1.30 -11.03 2.36
CA MET A 36 -0.59 -11.90 3.32
C MET A 36 -0.85 -13.38 3.06
N GLU A 37 -2.09 -13.77 2.79
CA GLU A 37 -2.46 -15.16 2.55
C GLU A 37 -1.76 -15.72 1.30
N ILE A 38 -1.75 -14.97 0.20
CA ILE A 38 -1.06 -15.44 -1.01
C ILE A 38 0.45 -15.56 -0.79
N ILE A 39 1.08 -14.61 -0.07
CA ILE A 39 2.50 -14.71 0.31
C ILE A 39 2.72 -15.97 1.15
N HIS A 40 1.92 -16.19 2.19
CA HIS A 40 2.01 -17.37 3.05
C HIS A 40 1.93 -18.67 2.26
N ASN A 41 0.95 -18.78 1.38
CA ASN A 41 0.73 -19.98 0.57
C ASN A 41 1.86 -20.21 -0.44
N SER A 42 2.45 -19.13 -0.98
CA SER A 42 3.56 -19.21 -1.94
C SER A 42 4.94 -19.40 -1.32
N THR A 43 5.11 -19.15 -0.03
CA THR A 43 6.42 -19.18 0.66
C THR A 43 6.54 -20.34 1.66
N GLY A 44 5.70 -21.37 1.53
CA GLY A 44 5.73 -22.54 2.39
C GLY A 44 5.25 -22.28 3.83
N GLY A 45 4.39 -21.29 4.03
CA GLY A 45 3.75 -20.97 5.30
C GLY A 45 4.36 -19.80 6.06
N ARG A 46 5.18 -18.97 5.41
CA ARG A 46 5.81 -17.80 6.06
C ARG A 46 4.87 -16.61 6.11
N LEU A 47 4.88 -15.89 7.23
CA LEU A 47 4.08 -14.70 7.42
C LEU A 47 4.92 -13.44 7.22
N PRO A 48 4.63 -12.58 6.23
CA PRO A 48 5.39 -11.36 6.01
C PRO A 48 5.30 -10.45 7.23
N LYS A 49 6.41 -9.81 7.60
CA LYS A 49 6.49 -8.90 8.76
C LYS A 49 6.33 -7.42 8.39
N TYR A 50 6.49 -7.08 7.11
CA TYR A 50 6.48 -5.71 6.64
C TYR A 50 5.42 -5.50 5.57
N TRP A 51 4.99 -4.25 5.44
CA TRP A 51 4.17 -3.79 4.33
C TRP A 51 4.54 -2.37 3.93
N ARG A 52 4.24 -2.02 2.68
CA ARG A 52 4.39 -0.66 2.15
C ARG A 52 3.04 -0.17 1.63
N PRO A 53 2.55 1.01 2.03
CA PRO A 53 1.29 1.54 1.51
C PRO A 53 1.47 2.03 0.06
N PRO A 54 0.53 1.72 -0.85
CA PRO A 54 0.38 2.44 -2.12
C PRO A 54 0.41 3.95 -1.91
N TYR A 55 1.12 4.66 -2.79
CA TYR A 55 1.23 6.13 -2.76
C TYR A 55 1.83 6.73 -1.47
N GLY A 56 2.33 5.92 -0.54
CA GLY A 56 2.69 6.38 0.80
C GLY A 56 1.47 6.70 1.69
N ASP A 57 0.27 6.33 1.23
CA ASP A 57 -0.99 6.71 1.86
C ASP A 57 -1.34 5.79 3.03
N ALA A 58 -1.01 6.22 4.25
CA ALA A 58 -1.42 5.56 5.47
C ALA A 58 -1.58 6.57 6.61
N ASP A 59 -2.76 6.59 7.23
CA ASP A 59 -3.01 7.32 8.46
C ASP A 59 -2.76 6.41 9.69
N ASN A 60 -2.87 6.98 10.89
CA ASN A 60 -2.70 6.23 12.14
C ASN A 60 -3.67 5.05 12.26
N ARG A 61 -4.86 5.11 11.65
CA ARG A 61 -5.85 4.04 11.68
C ARG A 61 -5.41 2.88 10.80
N VAL A 62 -4.98 3.15 9.57
CA VAL A 62 -4.46 2.13 8.65
C VAL A 62 -3.20 1.47 9.24
N ILE A 63 -2.27 2.27 9.77
CA ILE A 63 -1.05 1.76 10.42
C ILE A 63 -1.40 0.89 11.63
N ALA A 64 -2.35 1.32 12.47
CA ALA A 64 -2.80 0.54 13.62
C ALA A 64 -3.45 -0.78 13.20
N ILE A 65 -4.29 -0.79 12.15
CA ILE A 65 -4.88 -2.04 11.65
C ILE A 65 -3.79 -3.00 11.17
N ALA A 66 -2.85 -2.52 10.34
CA ALA A 66 -1.76 -3.34 9.84
C ALA A 66 -0.93 -3.95 10.98
N LYS A 67 -0.60 -3.15 12.00
CA LYS A 67 0.21 -3.59 13.13
C LYS A 67 -0.55 -4.50 14.09
N GLU A 68 -1.71 -4.06 14.59
CA GLU A 68 -2.38 -4.72 15.71
C GLU A 68 -3.15 -5.97 15.27
N VAL A 69 -3.63 -6.03 14.02
CA VAL A 69 -4.38 -7.18 13.51
C VAL A 69 -3.47 -8.21 12.84
N PHE A 70 -2.47 -7.74 12.11
CA PHE A 70 -1.63 -8.58 11.26
C PHE A 70 -0.15 -8.63 11.67
N GLY A 71 0.29 -7.86 12.68
CA GLY A 71 1.70 -7.80 13.06
C GLY A 71 2.60 -7.11 12.04
N LEU A 72 2.03 -6.41 11.04
CA LEU A 72 2.79 -5.80 9.96
C LEU A 72 3.39 -4.46 10.40
N THR A 73 4.68 -4.28 10.13
CA THR A 73 5.38 -3.00 10.29
C THR A 73 5.31 -2.20 9.00
N THR A 74 4.81 -0.96 9.07
CA THR A 74 4.71 -0.05 7.93
C THR A 74 6.09 0.52 7.57
N ILE A 75 6.48 0.35 6.31
CA ILE A 75 7.73 0.89 5.76
C ILE A 75 7.42 1.98 4.74
N VAL A 76 8.09 3.11 4.87
CA VAL A 76 8.05 4.24 3.93
C VAL A 76 9.47 4.65 3.56
N TRP A 77 9.62 5.33 2.42
CA TRP A 77 10.90 5.74 1.86
C TRP A 77 11.27 7.17 2.25
N ASN A 78 12.55 7.50 2.12
CA ASN A 78 13.05 8.87 2.29
C ASN A 78 13.57 9.50 0.99
N GLN A 79 13.67 8.72 -0.09
CA GLN A 79 13.93 9.20 -1.45
C GLN A 79 13.01 8.47 -2.43
N ASP A 80 12.50 9.19 -3.42
CA ASP A 80 11.60 8.68 -4.46
C ASP A 80 12.22 8.96 -5.83
N THR A 81 12.44 7.91 -6.62
CA THR A 81 12.99 8.05 -7.97
C THR A 81 11.98 8.57 -8.97
N GLU A 82 10.69 8.42 -8.70
CA GLU A 82 9.59 8.60 -9.65
C GLU A 82 9.69 7.71 -10.91
N ASP A 83 10.51 6.65 -10.86
CA ASP A 83 10.83 5.77 -12.00
C ASP A 83 9.59 5.15 -12.67
N TRP A 84 8.53 4.89 -11.90
CA TRP A 84 7.23 4.42 -12.38
C TRP A 84 6.64 5.30 -13.47
N SER A 85 7.02 6.58 -13.53
CA SER A 85 6.50 7.55 -14.49
C SER A 85 7.37 7.69 -15.76
N ILE A 86 8.42 6.88 -15.92
CA ILE A 86 9.25 6.90 -17.14
C ILE A 86 8.38 6.54 -18.36
N GLY A 87 8.33 7.45 -19.33
CA GLY A 87 7.57 7.26 -20.57
C GLY A 87 6.10 7.68 -20.48
N GLU A 88 5.61 8.03 -19.29
CA GLU A 88 4.31 8.67 -19.10
C GLU A 88 4.35 10.12 -19.62
N ALA A 89 3.23 10.64 -20.11
CA ALA A 89 3.13 12.02 -20.55
C ALA A 89 3.29 12.98 -19.35
N GLY A 90 4.40 13.71 -19.31
CA GLY A 90 4.74 14.60 -18.19
C GLY A 90 5.36 13.89 -16.98
N GLY A 91 5.71 12.61 -17.12
CA GLY A 91 6.46 11.86 -16.12
C GLY A 91 7.97 12.13 -16.17
N THR A 92 8.71 11.38 -15.35
CA THR A 92 10.17 11.49 -15.25
C THR A 92 10.89 10.91 -16.48
N THR A 93 12.21 11.08 -16.54
CA THR A 93 13.08 10.48 -17.55
C THR A 93 14.14 9.59 -16.89
N SER A 94 14.67 8.62 -17.62
CA SER A 94 15.79 7.79 -17.14
C SER A 94 16.98 8.64 -16.69
N ASP A 95 17.28 9.75 -17.39
CA ASP A 95 18.34 10.68 -17.01
C ASP A 95 18.04 11.39 -15.68
N ALA A 96 16.79 11.79 -15.44
CA ALA A 96 16.38 12.42 -14.18
C ALA A 96 16.44 11.45 -13.00
N VAL A 97 16.05 10.19 -13.21
CA VAL A 97 16.21 9.10 -12.24
C VAL A 97 17.70 8.88 -11.93
N HIS A 98 18.54 8.74 -12.95
CA HIS A 98 19.98 8.54 -12.80
C HIS A 98 20.65 9.71 -12.07
N ALA A 99 20.26 10.96 -12.38
CA ALA A 99 20.76 12.15 -11.70
C ALA A 99 20.36 12.16 -10.21
N SER A 100 19.13 11.75 -9.89
CA SER A 100 18.63 11.66 -8.52
C SER A 100 19.39 10.60 -7.72
N LEU A 101 19.53 9.38 -8.27
CA LEU A 101 20.32 8.31 -7.67
C LEU A 101 21.77 8.73 -7.45
N THR A 102 22.41 9.36 -8.46
CA THR A 102 23.78 9.87 -8.34
C THR A 102 23.92 10.86 -7.18
N LYS A 103 22.99 11.81 -7.07
CA LYS A 103 22.98 12.82 -6.00
C LYS A 103 22.89 12.18 -4.62
N TRP A 104 22.02 11.19 -4.42
CA TRP A 104 21.84 10.55 -3.12
C TRP A 104 23.01 9.62 -2.77
N LEU A 105 23.47 8.82 -3.74
CA LEU A 105 24.53 7.83 -3.52
C LEU A 105 25.91 8.47 -3.33
N THR A 106 26.13 9.69 -3.79
CA THR A 106 27.35 10.47 -3.53
C THR A 106 27.21 11.41 -2.32
N GLY A 107 26.02 11.44 -1.72
CA GLY A 107 25.66 12.35 -0.63
C GLY A 107 25.99 11.83 0.78
N PRO A 108 25.41 12.49 1.81
CA PRO A 108 25.56 12.08 3.21
C PRO A 108 25.01 10.66 3.47
N LYS A 109 25.72 9.88 4.29
CA LYS A 109 25.33 8.51 4.66
C LYS A 109 24.37 8.42 5.86
N SER A 110 24.10 9.53 6.54
CA SER A 110 23.20 9.59 7.69
C SER A 110 21.95 10.40 7.32
N PRO A 111 20.72 9.92 7.61
CA PRO A 111 20.38 8.72 8.40
C PRO A 111 20.46 7.38 7.66
N GLY A 112 20.85 7.40 6.38
CA GLY A 112 20.77 6.26 5.47
C GLY A 112 19.74 6.51 4.37
N LEU A 113 19.63 5.61 3.40
CA LEU A 113 18.72 5.73 2.27
C LEU A 113 17.74 4.57 2.26
N ILE A 114 16.44 4.88 2.17
CA ILE A 114 15.39 3.96 1.74
C ILE A 114 14.83 4.59 0.46
N ILE A 115 15.20 4.01 -0.68
CA ILE A 115 14.88 4.54 -2.01
C ILE A 115 13.68 3.77 -2.54
N LEU A 116 12.65 4.49 -3.01
CA LEU A 116 11.53 3.88 -3.74
C LEU A 116 11.90 3.69 -5.21
N GLU A 117 11.77 2.45 -5.67
CA GLU A 117 11.91 2.00 -7.05
C GLU A 117 10.79 1.01 -7.37
N HIS A 118 10.55 0.74 -8.66
CA HIS A 118 9.51 -0.16 -9.12
C HIS A 118 9.99 -1.13 -10.19
N GLU A 119 9.77 -2.43 -10.01
CA GLU A 119 10.05 -3.46 -11.04
C GLU A 119 8.90 -3.57 -12.06
N LEU A 120 8.62 -2.50 -12.81
CA LEU A 120 7.49 -2.43 -13.74
C LEU A 120 7.89 -2.61 -15.21
N THR A 121 9.04 -2.08 -15.61
CA THR A 121 9.48 -2.06 -17.01
C THR A 121 10.99 -2.29 -17.09
N THR A 122 11.49 -2.61 -18.29
CA THR A 122 12.94 -2.69 -18.53
C THR A 122 13.65 -1.40 -18.13
N SER A 123 13.03 -0.24 -18.34
CA SER A 123 13.64 1.07 -18.02
C SER A 123 13.78 1.28 -16.52
N THR A 124 12.80 0.87 -15.71
CA THR A 124 12.86 1.02 -14.25
C THR A 124 13.88 0.05 -13.66
N VAL A 125 13.93 -1.19 -14.14
CA VAL A 125 14.95 -2.18 -13.72
C VAL A 125 16.36 -1.75 -14.13
N GLN A 126 16.51 -1.19 -15.34
CA GLN A 126 17.82 -0.72 -15.82
C GLN A 126 18.36 0.43 -14.97
N ALA A 127 17.48 1.29 -14.42
CA ALA A 127 17.91 2.37 -13.53
C ALA A 127 18.64 1.84 -12.28
N PHE A 128 18.11 0.78 -11.65
CA PHE A 128 18.78 0.11 -10.53
C PHE A 128 20.10 -0.53 -10.96
N ILE A 129 20.10 -1.26 -12.09
CA ILE A 129 21.31 -1.92 -12.63
C ILE A 129 22.44 -0.90 -12.86
N ASP A 130 22.10 0.25 -13.44
CA ASP A 130 23.08 1.32 -13.72
C ASP A 130 23.56 2.02 -12.45
N ALA A 131 22.72 2.10 -11.41
CA ALA A 131 23.08 2.67 -10.12
C ALA A 131 23.92 1.73 -9.25
N PHE A 132 23.78 0.41 -9.40
CA PHE A 132 24.43 -0.58 -8.54
C PHE A 132 25.97 -0.42 -8.42
N PRO A 133 26.74 -0.16 -9.50
CA PRO A 133 28.16 0.15 -9.39
C PRO A 133 28.45 1.39 -8.53
N MET A 134 27.60 2.43 -8.59
CA MET A 134 27.74 3.63 -7.75
C MET A 134 27.44 3.34 -6.27
N ILE A 135 26.46 2.47 -5.99
CA ILE A 135 26.16 2.02 -4.61
C ILE A 135 27.43 1.41 -4.00
N LYS A 136 28.03 0.41 -4.68
CA LYS A 136 29.26 -0.24 -4.22
C LYS A 136 30.46 0.71 -4.20
N GLY A 137 30.63 1.51 -5.24
CA GLY A 137 31.77 2.43 -5.39
C GLY A 137 31.80 3.55 -4.35
N ASN A 138 30.65 4.00 -3.87
CA ASN A 138 30.56 5.01 -2.81
C ASN A 138 30.56 4.42 -1.39
N GLY A 139 30.77 3.10 -1.25
CA GLY A 139 30.90 2.44 0.04
C GLY A 139 29.58 2.37 0.82
N TRP A 140 28.47 2.12 0.12
CA TRP A 140 27.20 1.80 0.78
C TRP A 140 27.13 0.30 1.10
N ASP A 141 26.62 0.01 2.30
CA ASP A 141 26.15 -1.31 2.66
C ASP A 141 24.69 -1.41 2.21
N ILE A 142 24.49 -2.10 1.09
CA ILE A 142 23.15 -2.44 0.59
C ILE A 142 22.63 -3.65 1.37
N THR A 143 21.43 -3.50 1.90
CA THR A 143 20.75 -4.51 2.74
C THR A 143 19.26 -4.30 2.57
N SER A 144 18.48 -5.33 2.81
CA SER A 144 17.03 -5.18 2.80
C SER A 144 16.53 -4.51 4.09
N VAL A 145 15.28 -4.07 4.07
CA VAL A 145 14.63 -3.57 5.30
C VAL A 145 14.49 -4.69 6.32
N SER A 146 14.32 -5.94 5.89
CA SER A 146 14.15 -7.05 6.81
C SER A 146 15.44 -7.33 7.60
N GLU A 147 16.59 -7.29 6.93
CA GLU A 147 17.92 -7.50 7.50
C GLU A 147 18.27 -6.37 8.48
N LEU A 148 17.92 -5.12 8.15
CA LEU A 148 18.08 -3.98 9.05
C LEU A 148 17.35 -4.20 10.39
N TYR A 149 16.23 -4.91 10.37
CA TYR A 149 15.40 -5.26 11.53
C TYR A 149 15.44 -6.76 11.91
N SER A 150 16.46 -7.47 11.43
CA SER A 150 16.86 -8.84 11.78
C SER A 150 15.89 -9.99 11.46
N SER A 151 14.76 -9.77 10.76
CA SER A 151 13.94 -10.88 10.23
C SER A 151 12.87 -10.38 9.24
N PRO A 152 12.67 -11.06 8.09
CA PRO A 152 11.57 -10.79 7.14
C PRO A 152 10.22 -11.33 7.51
N TYR A 153 10.19 -12.39 8.33
CA TYR A 153 8.97 -13.13 8.62
C TYR A 153 8.66 -13.13 10.10
N GLN A 154 7.38 -13.18 10.43
CA GLN A 154 6.92 -13.22 11.82
C GLN A 154 7.17 -14.58 12.48
N ASN A 155 7.21 -15.65 11.66
CA ASN A 155 7.23 -17.03 12.12
C ASN A 155 8.39 -17.87 11.55
N ALA A 156 9.39 -17.24 10.93
CA ALA A 156 10.58 -17.92 10.41
C ALA A 156 11.81 -16.99 10.47
N ASP A 157 12.98 -17.58 10.72
CA ASP A 157 14.26 -16.90 10.63
C ASP A 157 14.74 -16.88 9.17
N GLY A 158 14.19 -15.95 8.39
CA GLY A 158 14.48 -15.83 6.97
C GLY A 158 13.82 -16.88 6.08
N ASP A 159 14.27 -16.93 4.83
CA ASP A 159 13.70 -17.76 3.75
C ASP A 159 14.02 -19.25 3.91
N ASN A 160 15.11 -19.57 4.63
CA ASN A 160 15.53 -20.94 4.92
C ASN A 160 15.25 -21.39 6.37
N GLY A 161 14.76 -20.46 7.20
CA GLY A 161 14.40 -20.75 8.59
C GLY A 161 13.22 -21.72 8.67
N ALA A 162 13.21 -22.56 9.71
CA ALA A 162 12.08 -23.43 10.01
C ALA A 162 10.84 -22.58 10.29
N VAL A 163 9.73 -22.91 9.61
CA VAL A 163 8.45 -22.23 9.82
C VAL A 163 7.84 -22.71 11.12
N THR A 164 7.60 -21.78 12.05
CA THR A 164 6.81 -22.03 13.25
C THR A 164 5.33 -22.01 12.86
N PRO A 165 4.59 -23.12 13.01
CA PRO A 165 3.18 -23.14 12.66
C PRO A 165 2.41 -22.15 13.53
N VAL A 166 1.65 -21.27 12.90
CA VAL A 166 0.67 -20.44 13.60
C VAL A 166 -0.71 -21.07 13.42
N THR A 167 -1.48 -21.16 14.50
CA THR A 167 -2.86 -21.66 14.44
C THR A 167 -3.82 -20.64 13.85
N GLU A 168 -3.48 -19.34 13.90
CA GLU A 168 -4.23 -18.24 13.25
C GLU A 168 -3.26 -17.15 12.75
N VAL A 169 -3.54 -16.58 11.59
CA VAL A 169 -2.76 -15.49 10.95
C VAL A 169 -3.23 -14.10 11.43
N VAL A 170 -4.37 -14.05 12.10
CA VAL A 170 -4.99 -12.83 12.60
C VAL A 170 -4.96 -12.89 14.13
N ALA A 171 -4.37 -11.89 14.77
CA ALA A 171 -4.44 -11.75 16.23
C ALA A 171 -5.83 -11.21 16.62
N PHE A 172 -6.85 -12.08 16.62
CA PHE A 172 -8.18 -11.71 17.09
C PHE A 172 -8.41 -12.24 18.51
N ASP A 173 -8.15 -11.41 19.53
CA ASP A 173 -8.66 -11.68 20.88
C ASP A 173 -10.18 -11.40 20.89
N GLY A 174 -10.95 -12.45 20.62
CA GLY A 174 -12.39 -12.38 20.43
C GLY A 174 -13.15 -11.98 21.69
N THR A 175 -13.25 -10.68 21.94
CA THR A 175 -14.33 -10.08 22.75
C THR A 175 -15.07 -9.02 21.93
N VAL A 176 -15.81 -9.49 20.92
CA VAL A 176 -16.88 -8.68 20.33
C VAL A 176 -17.99 -8.59 21.37
N SER A 177 -18.06 -7.48 22.10
CA SER A 177 -19.28 -7.11 22.84
C SER A 177 -20.34 -6.73 21.82
N THR A 178 -21.13 -7.72 21.39
CA THR A 178 -22.39 -7.51 20.69
C THR A 178 -23.39 -6.92 21.69
N SER A 179 -23.45 -5.60 21.79
CA SER A 179 -24.59 -4.93 22.43
C SER A 179 -25.82 -5.10 21.55
N SER A 180 -26.52 -6.23 21.71
CA SER A 180 -27.82 -6.47 21.09
C SER A 180 -28.87 -5.57 21.74
N THR A 181 -29.19 -4.44 21.13
CA THR A 181 -30.41 -3.69 21.45
C THR A 181 -31.62 -4.46 20.94
N ASN A 182 -32.20 -5.28 21.82
CA ASN A 182 -33.52 -5.88 21.64
C ASN A 182 -34.58 -4.78 21.58
N SER A 183 -35.17 -4.54 20.41
CA SER A 183 -36.37 -3.72 20.26
C SER A 183 -37.56 -4.62 19.98
N SER A 184 -38.13 -5.20 21.03
CA SER A 184 -39.44 -5.85 21.00
C SER A 184 -40.54 -4.79 20.85
N GLY A 185 -41.37 -4.95 19.82
CA GLY A 185 -42.33 -3.95 19.35
C GLY A 185 -43.55 -3.71 20.24
N SER A 186 -44.30 -2.66 19.89
CA SER A 186 -45.72 -2.57 20.20
C SER A 186 -46.44 -1.82 19.08
N SER A 187 -47.39 -2.53 18.48
CA SER A 187 -48.39 -2.04 17.54
C SER A 187 -49.43 -1.17 18.25
N SER A 188 -49.74 0.00 17.69
CA SER A 188 -51.00 0.69 17.95
C SER A 188 -51.54 1.32 16.67
N SER A 189 -52.70 0.84 16.26
CA SER A 189 -53.55 1.39 15.22
C SER A 189 -54.31 2.62 15.72
N THR A 190 -54.28 3.72 14.97
CA THR A 190 -55.39 4.70 15.00
C THR A 190 -55.55 5.35 13.63
N THR A 191 -56.75 5.20 13.08
CA THR A 191 -57.29 5.79 11.85
C THR A 191 -57.67 7.26 12.03
N THR A 192 -57.43 8.13 11.03
CA THR A 192 -58.41 9.11 10.50
C THR A 192 -57.93 9.84 9.22
N ALA A 193 -58.67 9.62 8.14
CA ALA A 193 -59.18 10.50 7.07
C ALA A 193 -58.39 11.71 6.48
N ALA A 194 -58.22 11.60 5.14
CA ALA A 194 -58.61 12.54 4.06
C ALA A 194 -57.91 13.90 3.85
N GLY A 195 -57.38 14.09 2.63
CA GLY A 195 -57.01 15.38 2.03
C GLY A 195 -56.36 15.23 0.65
N SER A 196 -57.02 15.73 -0.39
CA SER A 196 -56.78 15.51 -1.83
C SER A 196 -55.63 16.30 -2.49
N ALA A 197 -55.31 15.88 -3.74
CA ALA A 197 -54.78 16.66 -4.88
C ALA A 197 -53.25 16.99 -4.87
N SER A 198 -52.46 17.02 -5.95
CA SER A 198 -52.63 16.86 -7.41
C SER A 198 -51.24 16.78 -8.08
N ALA A 199 -51.11 15.91 -9.10
CA ALA A 199 -50.40 16.06 -10.38
C ALA A 199 -48.88 16.41 -10.53
N THR A 200 -48.15 15.42 -11.08
CA THR A 200 -47.27 15.44 -12.30
C THR A 200 -45.85 16.05 -12.30
N PRO A 201 -44.97 15.58 -13.24
CA PRO A 201 -43.55 15.36 -13.00
C PRO A 201 -42.63 16.40 -13.64
N SER A 202 -41.38 16.45 -13.19
CA SER A 202 -40.34 17.29 -13.79
C SER A 202 -39.42 16.47 -14.68
N THR A 203 -39.43 16.84 -15.95
CA THR A 203 -38.58 16.40 -17.05
C THR A 203 -37.12 16.81 -16.91
N THR A 204 -36.26 15.95 -17.45
CA THR A 204 -34.89 16.17 -17.92
C THR A 204 -34.71 17.42 -18.78
N SER A 205 -33.57 18.12 -18.62
CA SER A 205 -32.92 18.84 -19.71
C SER A 205 -31.41 18.94 -19.49
N SER A 206 -30.68 18.44 -20.49
CA SER A 206 -29.28 18.72 -20.78
C SER A 206 -29.06 20.19 -21.09
N LEU A 207 -27.88 20.75 -20.81
CA LEU A 207 -27.27 21.81 -21.60
C LEU A 207 -25.74 21.86 -21.36
N SER A 208 -25.03 21.79 -22.47
CA SER A 208 -23.59 21.96 -22.67
C SER A 208 -23.11 23.41 -22.49
N HIS A 209 -21.88 23.60 -22.02
CA HIS A 209 -21.07 24.80 -22.27
C HIS A 209 -19.56 24.50 -22.24
N THR A 210 -18.93 24.60 -23.42
CA THR A 210 -17.49 24.92 -23.66
C THR A 210 -17.29 26.41 -23.28
N THR A 211 -16.17 26.98 -22.83
CA THR A 211 -14.73 26.98 -23.18
C THR A 211 -14.00 27.85 -22.14
N ALA A 212 -12.73 27.58 -21.80
CA ALA A 212 -11.60 28.52 -21.90
C ALA A 212 -10.36 28.03 -21.12
N ASN A 213 -9.20 28.13 -21.78
CA ASN A 213 -7.87 27.75 -21.30
C ASN A 213 -7.05 29.03 -21.02
N PRO A 214 -6.25 29.14 -19.95
CA PRO A 214 -5.29 30.23 -19.81
C PRO A 214 -3.84 29.77 -20.06
N THR A 215 -3.20 30.47 -21.00
CA THR A 215 -1.76 30.50 -21.27
C THR A 215 -1.01 31.16 -20.09
N ILE A 216 0.09 30.55 -19.62
CA ILE A 216 1.07 31.20 -18.74
C ILE A 216 2.36 31.44 -19.52
N THR A 217 2.80 32.70 -19.54
CA THR A 217 4.06 33.19 -20.08
C THR A 217 5.15 33.16 -19.03
N SER A 218 6.36 32.79 -19.45
CA SER A 218 7.59 32.81 -18.68
C SER A 218 8.10 34.24 -18.41
N SER A 219 8.72 34.44 -17.25
CA SER A 219 9.72 35.48 -16.96
C SER A 219 10.68 34.94 -15.91
#